data_AF-M7B2Y3-F1
#
_entry.id   AF-M7B2Y3-F1
#
_cell.length_a   1.000
_cell.length_b   1.000
_cell.length_c   1.000
_cell.angle_alpha   90.00
_cell.angle_beta   90.00
_cell.angle_gamma   90.00
#
_symmetry.space_group_name_H-M   'P 1'
#
loop_
_entity.id
_entity.type
_entity.pdbx_description
1 polymer ?
#
loop_
_entity_poly.entity_id
_entity_poly.type
_entity_poly.pdbx_seq_one_letter_code
_entity_poly.pdbx_strand_id
1 'polypeptide(L)'
;MGPEIMAEELGNKPAVDSWVGNVTKPTVIISNEGDKVMIRTQSTFKNTEISFKLGEEFEETTPDDRHCKSVVTLDGDKLVHVQKWDGTETNFVREIKDGKMVMATPPSLHALYAYVLHVTATQYNFTDGGFCHLKGQFWHVSDLHLDPTYHITGDHTKVCSSSKGANASNPGPFGDFFCDSPYQLILSAFKYMKESEQQASFMIWTGDSPPHVPVEELSTKMVINVIGNMTSTIQSFFPDLQVFPALGNHDYWPQDQLPVSANEVYSAVANFWKPWLTDEAISTFKKGGFYTQLFQSSVSPQPLRIISLNTNLYYSPNHVTLNITDPANQLAWLESTLEISLQKKEKVYVIGHVPVGYLPFTRNITAIRGYYNERLVKIFRKYSDVIAGQFFGHTHRDSIMILLDEKENPINSLFVAPAVTPVKSVVQRESNNPGVRLYQYDPLHYSLLDLWQFYLNLTDANMKNESNWKLEYILTKAYGIEDLKPENLYEMAKQFTVPHSKLFQQYYNNFIVSYDKSIVCEGDCKTSQICAMQYLDRSFYTDCIQRG
;
A
#
# COMPACT_ATOMS: atom_id res chain seq x y z
N MET A 1 -17.94 23.91 -1.94
CA MET A 1 -17.34 23.93 -3.27
C MET A 1 -17.04 22.48 -3.62
N GLY A 2 -17.72 21.94 -4.63
CA GLY A 2 -17.40 20.61 -5.16
C GLY A 2 -16.05 20.60 -5.88
N PRO A 3 -15.52 19.43 -6.25
CA PRO A 3 -14.28 19.36 -7.03
C PRO A 3 -14.48 20.00 -8.43
N GLU A 4 -13.53 20.84 -8.84
CA GLU A 4 -13.48 21.47 -10.17
C GLU A 4 -12.45 20.75 -11.04
N ILE A 5 -12.82 20.36 -12.27
CA ILE A 5 -11.87 19.95 -13.31
C ILE A 5 -11.54 21.20 -14.13
N MET A 6 -10.27 21.63 -14.11
CA MET A 6 -9.77 22.73 -14.92
C MET A 6 -8.98 22.19 -16.13
N ALA A 7 -9.38 22.57 -17.34
CA ALA A 7 -8.71 22.19 -18.59
C ALA A 7 -8.39 23.42 -19.46
N GLU A 8 -7.17 23.46 -20.03
CA GLU A 8 -6.72 24.57 -20.89
C GLU A 8 -6.70 24.21 -22.39
N GLU A 9 -7.41 25.06 -23.15
CA GLU A 9 -7.29 25.37 -24.58
C GLU A 9 -5.90 25.34 -25.25
N LEU A 10 -5.46 24.37 -26.08
CA LEU A 10 -4.33 24.60 -26.99
C LEU A 10 -4.83 24.79 -28.44
N GLY A 11 -4.80 26.04 -28.91
CA GLY A 11 -5.18 26.39 -30.28
C GLY A 11 -4.31 25.71 -31.34
N ASN A 12 -4.93 25.34 -32.46
CA ASN A 12 -4.25 24.75 -33.63
C ASN A 12 -3.83 25.83 -34.64
N LYS A 13 -2.65 25.67 -35.26
CA LYS A 13 -2.17 26.54 -36.36
C LYS A 13 -2.98 26.28 -37.63
N PRO A 14 -3.53 27.32 -38.31
CA PRO A 14 -4.11 27.14 -39.64
C PRO A 14 -3.01 26.92 -40.68
N ALA A 15 -3.27 26.04 -41.64
CA ALA A 15 -2.60 26.07 -42.93
C ALA A 15 -3.27 27.15 -43.80
N VAL A 16 -2.54 28.27 -43.97
CA VAL A 16 -2.65 29.29 -45.03
C VAL A 16 -3.88 30.24 -45.02
N ASP A 17 -3.55 31.51 -44.75
CA ASP A 17 -4.13 32.80 -45.16
C ASP A 17 -5.64 33.08 -45.08
N SER A 18 -6.05 33.67 -43.95
CA SER A 18 -6.76 34.95 -43.97
C SER A 18 -6.53 35.70 -42.65
N TRP A 19 -5.87 36.86 -42.74
CA TRP A 19 -5.66 37.78 -41.62
C TRP A 19 -7.00 38.24 -41.05
N VAL A 20 -7.27 37.85 -39.80
CA VAL A 20 -8.00 38.53 -38.69
C VAL A 20 -8.56 37.42 -37.80
N GLY A 21 -7.80 37.06 -36.76
CA GLY A 21 -8.19 36.02 -35.81
C GLY A 21 -6.97 35.42 -35.12
N ASN A 22 -6.25 36.21 -34.32
CA ASN A 22 -5.37 35.62 -33.30
C ASN A 22 -6.29 34.96 -32.27
N VAL A 23 -6.60 33.67 -32.49
CA VAL A 23 -7.64 32.97 -31.73
C VAL A 23 -7.11 32.64 -30.33
N THR A 24 -7.78 33.25 -29.38
CA THR A 24 -7.59 33.15 -27.93
C THR A 24 -7.96 31.77 -27.41
N LYS A 25 -7.21 31.27 -26.42
CA LYS A 25 -7.41 29.96 -25.79
C LYS A 25 -8.54 30.05 -24.76
N PRO A 26 -9.72 29.44 -24.95
CA PRO A 26 -10.69 29.37 -23.88
C PRO A 26 -10.27 28.32 -22.84
N THR A 27 -10.57 28.59 -21.57
CA THR A 27 -10.45 27.64 -20.47
C THR A 27 -11.82 27.04 -20.20
N VAL A 28 -11.92 25.71 -20.21
CA VAL A 28 -13.17 25.01 -19.90
C VAL A 28 -13.04 24.41 -18.50
N ILE A 29 -13.99 24.76 -17.64
CA ILE A 29 -14.07 24.28 -16.27
C ILE A 29 -15.35 23.46 -16.15
N ILE A 30 -15.23 22.20 -15.76
CA ILE A 30 -16.38 21.33 -15.50
C ILE A 30 -16.38 21.04 -14.01
N SER A 31 -17.46 21.41 -13.34
CA SER A 31 -17.62 21.19 -11.90
C SER A 31 -18.95 20.52 -11.60
N ASN A 32 -19.03 19.91 -10.43
CA ASN A 32 -20.26 19.27 -9.96
C ASN A 32 -20.70 19.92 -8.64
N GLU A 33 -21.97 20.32 -8.59
CA GLU A 33 -22.62 20.87 -7.40
C GLU A 33 -23.89 20.07 -7.09
N GLY A 34 -23.73 19.04 -6.24
CA GLY A 34 -24.83 18.15 -5.85
C GLY A 34 -25.25 17.23 -7.00
N ASP A 35 -26.47 17.44 -7.51
CA ASP A 35 -27.05 16.69 -8.64
C ASP A 35 -26.93 17.43 -9.99
N LYS A 36 -26.28 18.60 -10.01
CA LYS A 36 -26.10 19.43 -11.19
C LYS A 36 -24.64 19.52 -11.62
N VAL A 37 -24.42 19.32 -12.92
CA VAL A 37 -23.14 19.56 -13.58
C VAL A 37 -23.12 20.99 -14.11
N MET A 38 -21.99 21.67 -13.90
CA MET A 38 -21.72 23.01 -14.38
C MET A 38 -20.59 22.95 -15.41
N ILE A 39 -20.81 23.54 -16.58
CA ILE A 39 -19.75 23.75 -17.57
C ILE A 39 -19.57 25.25 -17.75
N ARG A 40 -18.39 25.75 -17.40
CA ARG A 40 -17.99 27.14 -17.58
C ARG A 40 -16.92 27.24 -18.64
N THR A 41 -17.18 28.01 -19.69
CA THR A 41 -16.19 28.34 -20.72
C THR A 41 -15.75 29.77 -20.52
N GLN A 42 -14.47 29.98 -20.23
CA GLN A 42 -13.87 31.29 -20.07
C GLN A 42 -13.02 31.61 -21.30
N SER A 43 -13.28 32.72 -21.98
CA SER A 43 -12.50 33.17 -23.13
C SER A 43 -12.33 34.69 -23.08
N THR A 44 -11.41 35.24 -23.87
CA THR A 44 -11.25 36.70 -23.97
C THR A 44 -12.41 37.40 -24.69
N PHE A 45 -13.27 36.66 -25.38
CA PHE A 45 -14.38 37.22 -26.17
C PHE A 45 -15.71 37.13 -25.41
N LYS A 46 -16.07 35.95 -24.91
CA LYS A 46 -17.33 35.71 -24.19
C LYS A 46 -17.14 34.55 -23.22
N ASN A 47 -17.59 34.75 -22.00
CA ASN A 47 -17.67 33.68 -21.00
C ASN A 47 -19.08 33.11 -21.03
N THR A 48 -19.21 31.79 -21.03
CA THR A 48 -20.50 31.11 -20.94
C THR A 48 -20.51 30.14 -19.78
N GLU A 49 -21.68 29.92 -19.22
CA GLU A 49 -21.90 29.01 -18.11
C GLU A 49 -23.24 28.32 -18.32
N ILE A 50 -23.23 26.99 -18.29
CA ILE A 50 -24.44 26.16 -18.33
C ILE A 50 -24.47 25.27 -17.10
N SER A 51 -25.67 25.09 -16.54
CA SER A 51 -25.94 24.27 -15.38
C SER A 51 -27.08 23.32 -15.71
N PHE A 52 -26.85 22.02 -15.61
CA PHE A 52 -27.80 21.01 -16.06
C PHE A 52 -27.72 19.74 -15.21
N LYS A 53 -28.76 18.92 -15.30
CA LYS A 53 -28.76 17.55 -14.79
C LYS A 53 -28.51 16.59 -15.94
N LEU A 54 -27.72 15.55 -15.70
CA LEU A 54 -27.44 14.56 -16.75
C LEU A 54 -28.72 13.81 -17.15
N GLY A 55 -28.94 13.70 -18.45
CA GLY A 55 -30.12 13.04 -19.03
C GLY A 55 -31.40 13.89 -19.03
N GLU A 56 -31.40 15.09 -18.47
CA GLU A 56 -32.55 15.99 -18.48
C GLU A 56 -32.39 17.11 -19.52
N GLU A 57 -33.49 17.49 -20.18
CA GLU A 57 -33.52 18.59 -21.14
C GLU A 57 -33.54 19.94 -20.42
N PHE A 58 -32.74 20.89 -20.89
CA PHE A 58 -32.69 22.26 -20.39
C PHE A 58 -32.58 23.27 -21.55
N GLU A 59 -33.00 24.49 -21.29
CA GLU A 59 -32.83 25.61 -22.22
C GLU A 59 -31.44 26.21 -22.05
N GLU A 60 -30.74 26.45 -23.15
CA GLU A 60 -29.47 27.19 -23.13
C GLU A 60 -29.42 28.24 -24.25
N THR A 61 -28.61 29.26 -24.02
CA THR A 61 -28.28 30.25 -25.03
C THR A 61 -26.83 30.07 -25.42
N THR A 62 -26.57 29.74 -26.67
CA THR A 62 -25.22 29.53 -27.18
C THR A 62 -24.43 30.85 -27.24
N PRO A 63 -23.09 30.81 -27.35
CA PRO A 63 -22.27 32.02 -27.42
C PRO A 63 -22.63 33.00 -28.55
N ASP A 64 -23.22 32.51 -29.64
CA ASP A 64 -23.74 33.28 -30.77
C ASP A 64 -25.24 33.66 -30.62
N ASP A 65 -25.75 33.62 -29.39
CA ASP A 65 -27.09 34.06 -28.98
C ASP A 65 -28.24 33.27 -29.62
N ARG A 66 -28.03 31.99 -29.97
CA ARG A 66 -29.12 31.08 -30.34
C ARG A 66 -29.71 30.43 -29.10
N HIS A 67 -31.04 30.39 -29.04
CA HIS A 67 -31.75 29.64 -28.01
C HIS A 67 -31.95 28.20 -28.48
N CYS A 68 -31.47 27.24 -27.71
CA CYS A 68 -31.59 25.82 -28.03
C CYS A 68 -32.00 25.00 -26.81
N LYS A 69 -32.64 23.87 -27.11
CA LYS A 69 -32.91 22.81 -26.13
C LYS A 69 -31.76 21.84 -26.14
N SER A 70 -31.20 21.61 -24.96
CA SER A 70 -30.00 20.82 -24.80
C SER A 70 -30.21 19.68 -23.84
N VAL A 71 -29.55 18.56 -24.13
CA VAL A 71 -29.47 17.40 -23.23
C VAL A 71 -28.01 16.99 -23.17
N VAL A 72 -27.49 16.79 -21.96
CA VAL A 72 -26.15 16.23 -21.77
C VAL A 72 -26.25 14.86 -21.15
N THR A 73 -25.61 13.87 -21.76
CA THR A 73 -25.61 12.47 -21.34
C THR A 73 -24.18 11.96 -21.19
N LEU A 74 -24.03 10.87 -20.44
CA LEU A 74 -22.81 10.08 -20.40
C LEU A 74 -23.03 8.84 -21.29
N ASP A 75 -22.09 8.60 -22.21
CA ASP A 75 -21.99 7.38 -23.01
C ASP A 75 -20.62 6.75 -22.72
N GLY A 76 -20.59 5.85 -21.74
CA GLY A 76 -19.34 5.30 -21.20
C GLY A 76 -18.46 6.37 -20.56
N ASP A 77 -17.27 6.59 -21.12
CA ASP A 77 -16.28 7.59 -20.69
C ASP A 77 -16.43 8.95 -21.40
N LYS A 78 -17.52 9.14 -22.15
CA LYS A 78 -17.75 10.33 -22.99
C LYS A 78 -18.91 11.16 -22.49
N LEU A 79 -18.69 12.47 -22.44
CA LEU A 79 -19.75 13.44 -22.19
C LEU A 79 -20.32 13.92 -23.54
N VAL A 80 -21.57 13.56 -23.81
CA VAL A 80 -22.28 13.86 -25.06
C VAL A 80 -23.28 14.98 -24.81
N HIS A 81 -23.03 16.16 -25.38
CA HIS A 81 -23.91 17.33 -25.31
C HIS A 81 -24.60 17.52 -26.65
N VAL A 82 -25.92 17.33 -26.66
CA VAL A 82 -26.79 17.47 -27.84
C VAL A 82 -27.52 18.79 -27.73
N GLN A 83 -27.37 19.67 -28.72
CA GLN A 83 -28.09 20.94 -28.85
C GLN A 83 -29.10 20.85 -30.01
N LYS A 84 -30.34 21.27 -29.78
CA LYS A 84 -31.41 21.30 -30.78
C LYS A 84 -32.01 22.69 -30.94
N TRP A 85 -32.03 23.21 -32.16
CA TRP A 85 -32.69 24.47 -32.50
C TRP A 85 -33.21 24.43 -33.94
N ASP A 86 -34.39 24.99 -34.21
CA ASP A 86 -34.96 25.15 -35.56
C ASP A 86 -34.88 23.90 -36.47
N GLY A 87 -35.08 22.70 -35.90
CA GLY A 87 -35.01 21.43 -36.63
C GLY A 87 -33.58 20.94 -36.94
N THR A 88 -32.56 21.65 -36.45
CA THR A 88 -31.13 21.29 -36.52
C THR A 88 -30.67 20.68 -35.20
N GLU A 89 -29.77 19.71 -35.27
CA GLU A 89 -29.13 19.07 -34.12
C GLU A 89 -27.61 19.13 -34.27
N THR A 90 -26.90 19.51 -33.20
CA THR A 90 -25.44 19.42 -33.12
C THR A 90 -25.04 18.63 -31.88
N ASN A 91 -24.05 17.75 -32.06
CA ASN A 91 -23.53 16.90 -31.01
C ASN A 91 -22.08 17.28 -30.70
N PHE A 92 -21.77 17.50 -29.42
CA PHE A 92 -20.42 17.72 -28.92
C PHE A 92 -20.04 16.57 -28.01
N VAL A 93 -19.00 15.83 -28.39
CA VAL A 93 -18.51 14.70 -27.61
C VAL A 93 -17.18 15.09 -26.97
N ARG A 94 -17.11 15.03 -25.65
CA ARG A 94 -15.86 15.25 -24.88
C ARG A 94 -15.43 13.93 -24.27
N GLU A 95 -14.19 13.52 -24.50
CA GLU A 95 -13.60 12.28 -23.96
C GLU A 95 -12.21 12.56 -23.39
N ILE A 96 -11.75 11.77 -22.42
CA ILE A 96 -10.37 11.85 -21.92
C ILE A 96 -9.55 10.74 -22.55
N LYS A 97 -8.51 11.10 -23.31
CA LYS A 97 -7.53 10.18 -23.90
C LYS A 97 -6.14 10.57 -23.45
N ASP A 98 -5.39 9.62 -22.88
CA ASP A 98 -4.01 9.84 -22.41
C ASP A 98 -3.87 11.05 -21.45
N GLY A 99 -4.84 11.21 -20.54
CA GLY A 99 -4.87 12.34 -19.60
C GLY A 99 -5.19 13.70 -20.24
N LYS A 100 -5.69 13.71 -21.49
CA LYS A 100 -6.06 14.92 -22.24
C LYS A 100 -7.53 14.87 -22.63
N MET A 101 -8.26 15.96 -22.42
CA MET A 101 -9.62 16.07 -22.95
C MET A 101 -9.54 16.31 -24.46
N VAL A 102 -10.26 15.51 -25.24
CA VAL A 102 -10.44 15.66 -26.68
C VAL A 102 -11.90 15.97 -26.92
N MET A 103 -12.17 17.03 -27.70
CA MET A 103 -13.52 17.35 -28.16
C MET A 103 -13.65 16.99 -29.63
N ALA A 104 -14.67 16.19 -29.95
CA ALA A 104 -15.03 15.84 -31.32
C ALA A 104 -16.43 16.39 -31.63
N THR A 105 -16.55 17.08 -32.76
CA THR A 105 -17.84 17.40 -33.40
C THR A 105 -18.01 16.50 -34.62
N PRO A 106 -19.21 15.93 -34.88
CA PRO A 106 -19.46 15.20 -36.11
C PRO A 106 -19.25 16.12 -37.32
N PRO A 107 -18.72 15.59 -38.44
CA PRO A 107 -18.50 16.39 -39.64
C PRO A 107 -19.86 16.77 -40.26
N SER A 108 -20.32 17.99 -40.00
CA SER A 108 -21.14 18.69 -40.99
C SER A 108 -20.20 19.15 -42.11
N LEU A 109 -20.61 18.96 -43.36
CA LEU A 109 -19.78 19.25 -44.53
C LEU A 109 -19.17 20.66 -44.40
N HIS A 110 -17.83 20.74 -44.40
CA HIS A 110 -16.97 21.93 -44.28
C HIS A 110 -16.49 22.30 -42.85
N ALA A 111 -15.77 21.40 -42.18
CA ALA A 111 -14.41 21.64 -41.65
C ALA A 111 -14.04 20.58 -40.60
N LEU A 112 -12.90 19.90 -40.79
CA LEU A 112 -12.30 19.04 -39.76
C LEU A 112 -11.46 19.93 -38.84
N TYR A 113 -11.97 20.24 -37.65
CA TYR A 113 -11.16 20.77 -36.54
C TYR A 113 -11.10 19.72 -35.43
N ALA A 114 -9.90 19.16 -35.19
CA ALA A 114 -9.60 18.42 -33.97
C ALA A 114 -8.82 19.35 -33.04
N TYR A 115 -9.29 19.52 -31.81
CA TYR A 115 -8.63 20.30 -30.77
C TYR A 115 -8.03 19.34 -29.72
N VAL A 116 -6.78 19.59 -29.33
CA VAL A 116 -6.04 18.76 -28.35
C VAL A 116 -5.76 19.63 -27.13
N LEU A 117 -6.47 19.40 -26.03
CA LEU A 117 -6.27 20.11 -24.76
C LEU A 117 -5.16 19.44 -23.94
N HIS A 118 -4.39 20.22 -23.17
CA HIS A 118 -3.59 19.64 -22.08
C HIS A 118 -4.37 19.78 -20.77
N VAL A 119 -4.58 18.66 -20.08
CA VAL A 119 -5.23 18.62 -18.77
C VAL A 119 -4.20 18.15 -17.76
N THR A 120 -4.03 18.87 -16.66
CA THR A 120 -3.44 18.31 -15.44
C THR A 120 -4.54 17.53 -14.73
N ALA A 121 -4.79 16.30 -15.18
CA ALA A 121 -5.82 15.45 -14.62
C ALA A 121 -5.28 14.70 -13.40
N THR A 122 -5.89 14.90 -12.23
CA THR A 122 -6.04 13.79 -11.27
C THR A 122 -6.86 12.70 -11.97
N GLN A 123 -6.40 11.45 -11.93
CA GLN A 123 -7.01 10.34 -12.67
C GLN A 123 -8.51 10.19 -12.35
N TYR A 124 -9.38 10.26 -13.36
CA TYR A 124 -10.79 9.92 -13.26
C TYR A 124 -11.13 8.90 -14.35
N ASN A 125 -11.65 7.73 -13.96
CA ASN A 125 -12.31 6.78 -14.85
C ASN A 125 -13.82 6.88 -14.60
N PHE A 126 -14.58 7.30 -15.60
CA PHE A 126 -16.05 7.32 -15.53
C PHE A 126 -16.59 5.92 -15.84
N THR A 127 -17.25 5.30 -14.86
CA THR A 127 -18.08 4.11 -15.09
C THR A 127 -19.48 4.36 -14.55
N ASP A 128 -20.48 3.86 -15.28
CA ASP A 128 -21.91 4.03 -15.05
C ASP A 128 -22.32 3.97 -13.56
N GLY A 129 -22.98 5.04 -13.09
CA GLY A 129 -23.78 5.00 -11.87
C GLY A 129 -23.01 4.86 -10.56
N GLY A 130 -21.95 5.63 -10.33
CA GLY A 130 -21.31 5.74 -9.02
C GLY A 130 -20.24 6.81 -9.01
N PHE A 131 -20.17 7.61 -7.95
CA PHE A 131 -19.14 8.63 -7.76
C PHE A 131 -17.73 8.05 -8.01
N CYS A 132 -16.91 8.71 -8.84
CA CYS A 132 -15.48 8.42 -8.92
C CYS A 132 -14.85 8.64 -7.54
N HIS A 133 -14.63 7.56 -6.79
CA HIS A 133 -13.92 7.63 -5.53
C HIS A 133 -12.45 7.93 -5.83
N LEU A 134 -12.01 9.16 -5.52
CA LEU A 134 -10.60 9.48 -5.38
C LEU A 134 -9.97 8.39 -4.50
N LYS A 135 -8.86 7.77 -4.92
CA LYS A 135 -8.20 6.71 -4.13
C LYS A 135 -6.96 7.27 -3.47
N GLY A 136 -6.83 7.06 -2.16
CA GLY A 136 -5.57 7.24 -1.48
C GLY A 136 -4.64 6.05 -1.74
N GLN A 137 -3.34 6.28 -1.70
CA GLN A 137 -2.34 5.22 -1.83
C GLN A 137 -1.29 5.32 -0.71
N PHE A 138 -0.75 4.19 -0.25
CA PHE A 138 0.41 4.20 0.63
C PHE A 138 1.32 3.00 0.39
N TRP A 139 2.62 3.22 0.54
CA TRP A 139 3.63 2.15 0.45
C TRP A 139 3.77 1.40 1.76
N HIS A 140 4.04 0.09 1.69
CA HIS A 140 4.50 -0.72 2.81
C HIS A 140 5.78 -1.43 2.41
N VAL A 141 6.85 -1.13 3.14
CA VAL A 141 8.16 -1.76 3.00
C VAL A 141 8.56 -2.36 4.34
N SER A 142 9.19 -3.52 4.34
CA SER A 142 9.60 -4.21 5.56
C SER A 142 10.84 -5.07 5.31
N ASP A 143 11.57 -5.38 6.39
CA ASP A 143 12.61 -6.41 6.40
C ASP A 143 13.67 -6.13 5.31
N LEU A 144 14.31 -4.97 5.44
CA LEU A 144 15.34 -4.52 4.50
C LEU A 144 16.61 -5.34 4.64
N HIS A 145 16.98 -5.63 5.90
CA HIS A 145 18.20 -6.35 6.30
C HIS A 145 19.40 -6.01 5.42
N LEU A 146 19.96 -4.83 5.61
CA LEU A 146 21.20 -4.43 4.95
C LEU A 146 22.36 -5.30 5.45
N ASP A 147 23.00 -6.05 4.55
CA ASP A 147 24.32 -6.62 4.79
C ASP A 147 25.41 -5.66 4.25
N PRO A 148 26.09 -4.91 5.15
CA PRO A 148 27.14 -3.99 4.73
C PRO A 148 28.42 -4.71 4.25
N THR A 149 28.53 -6.03 4.46
CA THR A 149 29.68 -6.85 4.06
C THR A 149 29.55 -7.40 2.66
N TYR A 150 28.36 -7.31 2.03
CA TYR A 150 28.10 -7.92 0.74
C TYR A 150 29.07 -7.43 -0.34
N HIS A 151 29.83 -8.34 -0.92
CA HIS A 151 30.68 -8.09 -2.08
C HIS A 151 30.88 -9.36 -2.91
N ILE A 152 31.02 -9.21 -4.23
CA ILE A 152 31.23 -10.36 -5.13
C ILE A 152 32.71 -10.75 -5.09
N THR A 153 32.99 -12.02 -4.79
CA THR A 153 34.34 -12.58 -4.71
C THR A 153 34.34 -14.04 -5.14
N GLY A 154 35.49 -14.57 -5.56
CA GLY A 154 35.62 -15.98 -5.98
C GLY A 154 35.47 -16.98 -4.83
N ASP A 155 35.66 -16.55 -3.59
CA ASP A 155 35.38 -17.36 -2.40
C ASP A 155 33.94 -17.10 -1.92
N HIS A 156 33.01 -17.94 -2.36
CA HIS A 156 31.58 -17.76 -2.10
C HIS A 156 31.19 -17.79 -0.60
N THR A 157 32.06 -18.28 0.28
CA THR A 157 31.86 -18.22 1.75
C THR A 157 32.08 -16.82 2.33
N LYS A 158 32.72 -15.92 1.56
CA LYS A 158 33.06 -14.56 1.98
C LYS A 158 32.25 -13.49 1.27
N VAL A 159 31.26 -13.88 0.49
CA VAL A 159 30.40 -12.93 -0.23
C VAL A 159 29.63 -12.04 0.75
N CYS A 160 29.13 -12.62 1.83
CA CYS A 160 28.30 -11.92 2.81
C CYS A 160 28.40 -12.62 4.17
N SER A 161 28.53 -11.85 5.26
CA SER A 161 28.54 -12.38 6.62
C SER A 161 27.20 -13.01 7.00
N SER A 162 26.09 -12.53 6.43
CA SER A 162 24.74 -13.09 6.67
C SER A 162 24.58 -14.56 6.24
N SER A 163 25.43 -15.06 5.33
CA SER A 163 25.48 -16.49 4.98
C SER A 163 26.08 -17.37 6.08
N LYS A 164 26.75 -16.77 7.08
CA LYS A 164 27.40 -17.45 8.21
C LYS A 164 28.43 -18.49 7.74
N GLY A 165 29.15 -18.16 6.66
CA GLY A 165 30.18 -19.02 6.05
C GLY A 165 29.62 -20.09 5.10
N ALA A 166 28.31 -20.12 4.85
CA ALA A 166 27.74 -20.92 3.78
C ALA A 166 28.15 -20.33 2.42
N ASN A 167 28.32 -21.19 1.40
CA ASN A 167 28.57 -20.71 0.05
C ASN A 167 27.32 -19.97 -0.47
N ALA A 168 27.47 -18.70 -0.82
CA ALA A 168 26.49 -18.01 -1.65
C ALA A 168 26.27 -18.79 -2.96
N SER A 169 25.01 -18.93 -3.38
CA SER A 169 24.63 -19.87 -4.43
C SER A 169 25.10 -19.39 -5.80
N ASN A 170 24.69 -18.18 -6.17
CA ASN A 170 24.98 -17.54 -7.44
C ASN A 170 24.95 -16.01 -7.22
N PRO A 171 25.93 -15.48 -6.47
CA PRO A 171 25.91 -14.10 -6.03
C PRO A 171 26.02 -13.13 -7.21
N GLY A 172 25.13 -12.14 -7.22
CA GLY A 172 25.13 -11.08 -8.22
C GLY A 172 25.04 -9.68 -7.60
N PRO A 173 24.96 -8.63 -8.42
CA PRO A 173 24.98 -7.25 -7.95
C PRO A 173 23.78 -6.87 -7.07
N PHE A 174 22.66 -7.61 -7.17
CA PHE A 174 21.45 -7.35 -6.39
C PHE A 174 21.25 -8.34 -5.23
N GLY A 175 22.20 -9.25 -4.99
CA GLY A 175 22.15 -10.16 -3.84
C GLY A 175 22.29 -11.63 -4.22
N ASP A 176 22.04 -12.49 -3.24
CA ASP A 176 21.97 -13.94 -3.35
C ASP A 176 20.91 -14.46 -2.36
N PHE A 177 20.28 -15.59 -2.62
CA PHE A 177 19.27 -16.14 -1.72
C PHE A 177 19.86 -16.64 -0.37
N PHE A 178 21.18 -16.76 -0.21
CA PHE A 178 21.81 -17.04 1.09
C PHE A 178 22.35 -15.79 1.78
N CYS A 179 22.20 -14.61 1.18
CA CYS A 179 22.66 -13.35 1.72
C CYS A 179 21.47 -12.45 2.06
N ASP A 180 21.67 -11.63 3.07
CA ASP A 180 20.89 -10.42 3.26
C ASP A 180 21.17 -9.38 2.17
N SER A 181 20.36 -8.33 2.15
CA SER A 181 20.34 -7.36 1.04
C SER A 181 21.66 -6.60 0.92
N PRO A 182 22.32 -6.60 -0.25
CA PRO A 182 23.27 -5.55 -0.54
C PRO A 182 22.56 -4.19 -0.58
N TYR A 183 23.30 -3.12 -0.27
CA TYR A 183 22.75 -1.77 -0.34
C TYR A 183 22.17 -1.43 -1.72
N GLN A 184 22.78 -1.96 -2.80
CA GLN A 184 22.30 -1.80 -4.17
C GLN A 184 20.88 -2.33 -4.39
N LEU A 185 20.51 -3.45 -3.73
CA LEU A 185 19.14 -3.98 -3.80
C LEU A 185 18.14 -3.03 -3.17
N ILE A 186 18.44 -2.56 -1.95
CA ILE A 186 17.59 -1.62 -1.21
C ILE A 186 17.42 -0.30 -1.99
N LEU A 187 18.51 0.25 -2.53
CA LEU A 187 18.47 1.44 -3.39
C LEU A 187 17.60 1.20 -4.63
N SER A 188 17.66 0.01 -5.25
CA SER A 188 16.85 -0.30 -6.42
C SER A 188 15.35 -0.33 -6.09
N ALA A 189 14.97 -0.81 -4.90
CA ALA A 189 13.58 -0.84 -4.44
C ALA A 189 13.03 0.59 -4.27
N PHE A 190 13.77 1.45 -3.55
CA PHE A 190 13.34 2.84 -3.34
C PHE A 190 13.37 3.67 -4.62
N LYS A 191 14.34 3.41 -5.52
CA LYS A 191 14.36 4.02 -6.85
C LYS A 191 13.11 3.64 -7.64
N TYR A 192 12.77 2.35 -7.68
CA TYR A 192 11.56 1.88 -8.35
C TYR A 192 10.30 2.54 -7.77
N MET A 193 10.15 2.55 -6.45
CA MET A 193 9.00 3.19 -5.79
C MET A 193 8.87 4.66 -6.16
N LYS A 194 9.98 5.41 -6.22
CA LYS A 194 10.01 6.82 -6.63
C LYS A 194 9.64 7.02 -8.10
N GLU A 195 10.08 6.13 -8.98
CA GLU A 195 9.88 6.21 -10.44
C GLU A 195 8.55 5.57 -10.90
N SER A 196 7.84 4.86 -10.03
CA SER A 196 6.61 4.10 -10.34
C SER A 196 5.37 4.93 -10.71
N GLU A 197 5.49 6.27 -10.72
CA GLU A 197 4.41 7.24 -10.91
C GLU A 197 3.24 7.15 -9.89
N GLN A 198 3.35 6.28 -8.88
CA GLN A 198 2.33 6.13 -7.84
C GLN A 198 2.40 7.30 -6.86
N GLN A 199 1.25 7.93 -6.61
CA GLN A 199 1.13 9.08 -5.70
C GLN A 199 0.77 8.61 -4.29
N ALA A 200 1.74 8.02 -3.60
CA ALA A 200 1.57 7.62 -2.22
C ALA A 200 1.42 8.85 -1.30
N SER A 201 0.42 8.81 -0.43
CA SER A 201 0.15 9.85 0.57
C SER A 201 1.02 9.69 1.82
N PHE A 202 1.45 8.46 2.12
CA PHE A 202 2.41 8.14 3.18
C PHE A 202 3.09 6.79 2.90
N MET A 203 4.04 6.41 3.76
CA MET A 203 4.66 5.09 3.78
C MET A 203 4.58 4.49 5.18
N ILE A 204 4.40 3.18 5.28
CA ILE A 204 4.65 2.41 6.49
C ILE A 204 5.94 1.61 6.31
N TRP A 205 6.79 1.60 7.34
CA TRP A 205 8.06 0.87 7.34
C TRP A 205 8.16 0.00 8.59
N THR A 206 7.90 -1.30 8.47
CA THR A 206 7.77 -2.19 9.63
C THR A 206 9.07 -2.83 10.10
N GLY A 207 10.20 -2.12 9.96
CA GLY A 207 11.46 -2.44 10.64
C GLY A 207 12.34 -3.49 9.97
N ASP A 208 13.28 -4.01 10.77
CA ASP A 208 14.32 -4.99 10.46
C ASP A 208 15.34 -4.50 9.41
N SER A 209 16.26 -3.68 9.92
CA SER A 209 17.33 -3.04 9.13
C SER A 209 18.67 -3.77 9.19
N PRO A 210 19.18 -4.23 10.35
CA PRO A 210 20.46 -4.95 10.44
C PRO A 210 20.41 -6.37 9.85
N PRO A 211 21.56 -6.95 9.47
CA PRO A 211 21.61 -8.28 8.86
C PRO A 211 21.51 -9.42 9.89
N HIS A 212 21.26 -10.62 9.40
CA HIS A 212 21.27 -11.87 10.15
C HIS A 212 22.68 -12.42 10.35
N VAL A 213 23.45 -11.81 11.25
CA VAL A 213 24.78 -12.30 11.65
C VAL A 213 24.77 -12.75 13.12
N PRO A 214 25.77 -13.53 13.58
CA PRO A 214 25.93 -13.82 15.00
C PRO A 214 25.96 -12.53 15.84
N VAL A 215 25.45 -12.60 17.08
CA VAL A 215 25.29 -11.43 17.96
C VAL A 215 26.61 -10.70 18.20
N GLU A 216 27.70 -11.47 18.30
CA GLU A 216 29.07 -11.00 18.50
C GLU A 216 29.65 -10.22 17.31
N GLU A 217 29.07 -10.36 16.11
CA GLU A 217 29.46 -9.59 14.92
C GLU A 217 28.74 -8.23 14.84
N LEU A 218 27.77 -7.98 15.71
CA LEU A 218 27.06 -6.70 15.84
C LEU A 218 27.38 -6.00 17.16
N SER A 219 26.94 -4.76 17.25
CA SER A 219 26.94 -3.96 18.46
C SER A 219 25.80 -2.94 18.42
N THR A 220 25.42 -2.37 19.57
CA THR A 220 24.44 -1.28 19.66
C THR A 220 24.73 -0.17 18.66
N LYS A 221 26.00 0.25 18.55
CA LYS A 221 26.42 1.30 17.63
C LYS A 221 26.23 0.91 16.16
N MET A 222 26.57 -0.32 15.79
CA MET A 222 26.37 -0.81 14.41
C MET A 222 24.89 -0.87 14.06
N VAL A 223 24.05 -1.40 14.95
CA VAL A 223 22.60 -1.43 14.77
C VAL A 223 22.04 -0.02 14.58
N ILE A 224 22.37 0.92 15.47
CA ILE A 224 21.96 2.33 15.35
C ILE A 224 22.41 2.94 14.02
N ASN A 225 23.65 2.67 13.59
CA ASN A 225 24.16 3.20 12.32
C ASN A 225 23.41 2.64 11.11
N VAL A 226 23.05 1.35 11.11
CA VAL A 226 22.29 0.73 10.01
C VAL A 226 20.87 1.30 9.96
N ILE A 227 20.18 1.44 11.10
CA ILE A 227 18.85 2.06 11.16
C ILE A 227 18.91 3.53 10.69
N GLY A 228 19.94 4.27 11.13
CA GLY A 228 20.18 5.63 10.69
C GLY A 228 20.42 5.73 9.18
N ASN A 229 21.20 4.80 8.60
CA ASN A 229 21.44 4.72 7.16
C ASN A 229 20.13 4.47 6.39
N MET A 230 19.32 3.48 6.81
CA MET A 230 18.03 3.22 6.16
C MET A 230 17.07 4.42 6.28
N THR A 231 17.03 5.06 7.46
CA THR A 231 16.23 6.27 7.67
C THR A 231 16.65 7.40 6.72
N SER A 232 17.94 7.71 6.66
CA SER A 232 18.46 8.75 5.76
C SER A 232 18.28 8.42 4.29
N THR A 233 18.37 7.13 3.91
CA THR A 233 18.09 6.66 2.56
C THR A 233 16.64 6.96 2.18
N ILE A 234 15.68 6.56 3.02
CA ILE A 234 14.26 6.83 2.80
C ILE A 234 13.99 8.34 2.69
N GLN A 235 14.53 9.14 3.61
CA GLN A 235 14.40 10.61 3.58
C GLN A 235 14.98 11.22 2.28
N SER A 236 16.07 10.66 1.75
CA SER A 236 16.69 11.15 0.52
C SER A 236 15.86 10.84 -0.72
N PHE A 237 15.22 9.66 -0.77
CA PHE A 237 14.33 9.31 -1.88
C PHE A 237 13.00 10.08 -1.79
N PHE A 238 12.45 10.22 -0.58
CA PHE A 238 11.12 10.74 -0.31
C PHE A 238 11.14 11.86 0.76
N PRO A 239 11.67 13.05 0.44
CA PRO A 239 11.84 14.13 1.42
C PRO A 239 10.51 14.66 1.97
N ASP A 240 9.45 14.65 1.15
CA ASP A 240 8.14 15.21 1.50
C ASP A 240 7.12 14.16 1.96
N LEU A 241 7.50 12.87 1.95
CA LEU A 241 6.59 11.78 2.30
C LEU A 241 6.66 11.49 3.80
N GLN A 242 5.52 11.52 4.48
CA GLN A 242 5.45 11.08 5.87
C GLN A 242 5.61 9.55 5.94
N VAL A 243 6.49 9.09 6.83
CA VAL A 243 6.76 7.67 7.06
C VAL A 243 6.35 7.30 8.48
N PHE A 244 5.62 6.20 8.63
CA PHE A 244 5.28 5.62 9.93
C PHE A 244 6.07 4.34 10.14
N PRO A 245 7.21 4.42 10.85
CA PRO A 245 8.03 3.25 11.11
C PRO A 245 7.59 2.43 12.35
N ALA A 246 7.94 1.16 12.35
CA ALA A 246 7.96 0.29 13.53
C ALA A 246 9.36 -0.34 13.66
N LEU A 247 9.79 -0.65 14.88
CA LEU A 247 11.02 -1.41 15.11
C LEU A 247 10.77 -2.89 14.84
N GLY A 248 11.73 -3.57 14.21
CA GLY A 248 11.79 -5.01 14.15
C GLY A 248 12.70 -5.64 15.21
N ASN A 249 12.76 -6.96 15.26
CA ASN A 249 13.51 -7.68 16.30
C ASN A 249 15.03 -7.61 16.07
N HIS A 250 15.48 -7.40 14.82
CA HIS A 250 16.89 -7.14 14.50
C HIS A 250 17.30 -5.67 14.71
N ASP A 251 16.36 -4.74 14.89
CA ASP A 251 16.63 -3.33 15.16
C ASP A 251 17.07 -3.06 16.62
N TYR A 252 17.68 -4.04 17.28
CA TYR A 252 18.23 -3.93 18.63
C TYR A 252 19.48 -4.80 18.80
N TRP A 253 20.34 -4.46 19.76
CA TRP A 253 21.48 -5.29 20.13
C TRP A 253 21.49 -5.60 21.64
N PRO A 254 21.65 -6.87 22.04
CA PRO A 254 21.56 -8.07 21.20
C PRO A 254 20.19 -8.18 20.50
N GLN A 255 20.15 -8.82 19.32
CA GLN A 255 18.89 -9.02 18.58
C GLN A 255 17.81 -9.67 19.45
N ASP A 256 16.55 -9.36 19.17
CA ASP A 256 15.34 -9.80 19.87
C ASP A 256 15.15 -9.23 21.28
N GLN A 257 16.21 -8.79 21.97
CA GLN A 257 16.17 -8.42 23.39
C GLN A 257 15.66 -6.99 23.65
N LEU A 258 14.56 -6.59 22.99
CA LEU A 258 14.00 -5.24 23.10
C LEU A 258 13.45 -5.00 24.52
N PRO A 259 13.90 -3.94 25.23
CA PRO A 259 13.56 -3.71 26.62
C PRO A 259 12.24 -2.96 26.80
N VAL A 260 11.74 -3.00 28.04
CA VAL A 260 10.47 -2.37 28.46
C VAL A 260 10.61 -0.90 28.89
N SER A 261 11.79 -0.32 28.78
CA SER A 261 12.11 1.03 29.22
C SER A 261 13.01 1.77 28.22
N ALA A 262 13.15 3.07 28.43
CA ALA A 262 14.03 3.92 27.64
C ALA A 262 15.47 3.38 27.62
N ASN A 263 16.09 3.45 26.45
CA ASN A 263 17.44 2.96 26.20
C ASN A 263 18.09 3.76 25.05
N GLU A 264 19.36 3.46 24.77
CA GLU A 264 20.16 4.14 23.75
C GLU A 264 19.59 3.99 22.34
N VAL A 265 19.13 2.79 21.96
CA VAL A 265 18.55 2.52 20.63
C VAL A 265 17.26 3.30 20.45
N TYR A 266 16.29 3.18 21.37
CA TYR A 266 15.03 3.93 21.29
C TYR A 266 15.29 5.43 21.26
N SER A 267 16.28 5.92 22.01
CA SER A 267 16.64 7.34 22.02
C SER A 267 17.25 7.81 20.70
N ALA A 268 18.14 7.02 20.11
CA ALA A 268 18.78 7.33 18.82
C ALA A 268 17.76 7.29 17.68
N VAL A 269 16.96 6.21 17.61
CA VAL A 269 15.93 6.02 16.58
C VAL A 269 14.85 7.10 16.66
N ALA A 270 14.44 7.50 17.88
CA ALA A 270 13.54 8.63 18.06
C ALA A 270 14.07 9.93 17.43
N ASN A 271 15.39 10.16 17.50
CA ASN A 271 15.99 11.35 16.90
C ASN A 271 16.00 11.25 15.38
N PHE A 272 16.25 10.07 14.81
CA PHE A 272 16.20 9.84 13.37
C PHE A 272 14.79 10.02 12.79
N TRP A 273 13.77 9.58 13.52
CA TRP A 273 12.37 9.61 13.07
C TRP A 273 11.61 10.88 13.46
N LYS A 274 12.26 11.81 14.16
CA LYS A 274 11.68 13.12 14.53
C LYS A 274 11.08 13.89 13.34
N PRO A 275 11.65 13.87 12.11
CA PRO A 275 11.03 14.54 10.97
C PRO A 275 9.64 14.02 10.58
N TRP A 276 9.29 12.79 10.96
CA TRP A 276 8.01 12.16 10.57
C TRP A 276 6.97 12.16 11.69
N LEU A 277 7.40 12.37 12.94
CA LEU A 277 6.62 12.13 14.14
C LEU A 277 6.50 13.38 15.01
N THR A 278 5.34 13.53 15.66
CA THR A 278 5.11 14.59 16.66
C THR A 278 5.94 14.37 17.92
N ASP A 279 6.16 15.44 18.70
CA ASP A 279 6.89 15.34 19.97
C ASP A 279 6.20 14.37 20.98
N GLU A 280 4.87 14.24 20.93
CA GLU A 280 4.13 13.26 21.74
C GLU A 280 4.43 11.82 21.32
N ALA A 281 4.42 11.55 20.02
CA ALA A 281 4.80 10.25 19.47
C ALA A 281 6.26 9.91 19.83
N ILE A 282 7.17 10.86 19.67
CA ILE A 282 8.59 10.73 20.06
C ILE A 282 8.75 10.46 21.56
N SER A 283 8.00 11.14 22.42
CA SER A 283 8.03 10.94 23.87
C SER A 283 7.60 9.53 24.28
N THR A 284 6.55 9.01 23.64
CA THR A 284 6.05 7.65 23.89
C THR A 284 7.02 6.60 23.33
N PHE A 285 7.52 6.81 22.11
CA PHE A 285 8.47 5.92 21.47
C PHE A 285 9.75 5.76 22.29
N LYS A 286 10.30 6.86 22.85
CA LYS A 286 11.49 6.79 23.71
C LYS A 286 11.30 5.92 24.95
N LYS A 287 10.06 5.71 25.43
CA LYS A 287 9.77 4.91 26.63
C LYS A 287 9.67 3.41 26.34
N GLY A 288 9.15 3.01 25.17
CA GLY A 288 8.82 1.60 24.91
C GLY A 288 8.90 1.14 23.46
N GLY A 289 9.35 1.98 22.52
CA GLY A 289 9.47 1.66 21.10
C GLY A 289 8.14 1.64 20.33
N PHE A 290 7.05 2.14 20.92
CA PHE A 290 5.72 2.23 20.29
C PHE A 290 5.17 3.66 20.38
N TYR A 291 4.25 4.02 19.49
CA TYR A 291 3.62 5.34 19.47
C TYR A 291 2.31 5.35 18.68
N THR A 292 1.58 6.47 18.74
CA THR A 292 0.49 6.77 17.82
C THR A 292 0.73 8.11 17.13
N GLN A 293 0.32 8.25 15.88
CA GLN A 293 0.45 9.46 15.09
C GLN A 293 -0.79 9.63 14.21
N LEU A 294 -1.28 10.87 14.09
CA LEU A 294 -2.38 11.18 13.17
C LEU A 294 -1.82 11.47 11.78
N PHE A 295 -2.52 10.95 10.78
CA PHE A 295 -2.38 11.26 9.37
C PHE A 295 -3.64 11.97 8.88
N GLN A 296 -3.47 13.12 8.23
CA GLN A 296 -4.58 13.92 7.73
C GLN A 296 -4.70 13.76 6.21
N SER A 297 -5.74 13.07 5.76
CA SER A 297 -6.11 13.03 4.34
C SER A 297 -6.47 14.44 3.85
N SER A 298 -6.14 14.75 2.58
CA SER A 298 -6.54 16.00 1.93
C SER A 298 -8.06 16.07 1.69
N VAL A 299 -8.77 14.93 1.79
CA VAL A 299 -10.19 14.82 1.48
C VAL A 299 -11.04 14.63 2.73
N SER A 300 -10.61 13.80 3.69
CA SER A 300 -11.42 13.50 4.87
C SER A 300 -11.32 14.59 5.94
N PRO A 301 -12.43 15.01 6.56
CA PRO A 301 -12.37 15.88 7.74
C PRO A 301 -11.88 15.14 8.99
N GLN A 302 -11.89 13.81 9.01
CA GLN A 302 -11.42 13.01 10.14
C GLN A 302 -10.04 12.42 9.83
N PRO A 303 -9.05 12.55 10.74
CA PRO A 303 -7.74 11.97 10.52
C PRO A 303 -7.79 10.44 10.67
N LEU A 304 -6.87 9.77 9.99
CA LEU A 304 -6.52 8.38 10.24
C LEU A 304 -5.51 8.35 11.38
N ARG A 305 -5.73 7.50 12.38
CA ARG A 305 -4.74 7.24 13.42
C ARG A 305 -3.88 6.04 13.03
N ILE A 306 -2.57 6.25 13.00
CA ILE A 306 -1.59 5.16 12.95
C ILE A 306 -1.21 4.79 14.37
N ILE A 307 -1.24 3.49 14.68
CA ILE A 307 -0.71 2.93 15.93
C ILE A 307 0.47 2.03 15.55
N SER A 308 1.69 2.45 15.89
CA SER A 308 2.91 1.67 15.71
C SER A 308 3.25 0.93 16.99
N LEU A 309 3.07 -0.39 16.97
CA LEU A 309 3.31 -1.29 18.08
C LEU A 309 4.75 -1.80 18.09
N ASN A 310 5.28 -2.01 19.29
CA ASN A 310 6.52 -2.76 19.49
C ASN A 310 6.16 -4.19 19.86
N THR A 311 5.77 -4.99 18.86
CA THR A 311 5.39 -6.39 19.05
C THR A 311 6.57 -7.30 19.36
N ASN A 312 7.80 -6.82 19.20
CA ASN A 312 9.02 -7.53 19.61
C ASN A 312 9.08 -7.75 21.13
N LEU A 313 8.37 -6.93 21.92
CA LEU A 313 8.19 -7.18 23.37
C LEU A 313 7.46 -8.50 23.64
N TYR A 314 6.69 -8.99 22.67
CA TYR A 314 5.91 -10.21 22.78
C TYR A 314 6.59 -11.41 22.11
N TYR A 315 7.69 -11.18 21.40
CA TYR A 315 8.39 -12.19 20.61
C TYR A 315 9.00 -13.27 21.51
N SER A 316 8.89 -14.54 21.10
CA SER A 316 9.26 -15.69 21.94
C SER A 316 10.73 -15.67 22.39
N PRO A 317 11.71 -15.31 21.54
CA PRO A 317 13.12 -15.15 21.91
C PRO A 317 13.46 -13.95 22.81
N ASN A 318 12.55 -13.00 23.05
CA ASN A 318 12.87 -11.81 23.86
C ASN A 318 12.89 -12.14 25.36
N HIS A 319 14.04 -12.51 25.91
CA HIS A 319 14.15 -12.94 27.31
C HIS A 319 13.90 -11.79 28.32
N VAL A 320 14.00 -10.53 27.88
CA VAL A 320 13.79 -9.34 28.72
C VAL A 320 12.34 -9.22 29.20
N THR A 321 11.38 -9.78 28.46
CA THR A 321 9.94 -9.68 28.76
C THR A 321 9.33 -10.95 29.35
N LEU A 322 10.16 -11.91 29.76
CA LEU A 322 9.69 -13.11 30.44
C LEU A 322 8.97 -12.77 31.76
N ASN A 323 7.83 -13.40 31.98
CA ASN A 323 6.98 -13.24 33.18
C ASN A 323 6.47 -11.81 33.43
N ILE A 324 6.52 -10.92 32.44
CA ILE A 324 5.85 -9.62 32.49
C ILE A 324 4.44 -9.79 31.90
N THR A 325 3.41 -9.24 32.52
CA THR A 325 2.03 -9.38 32.03
C THR A 325 1.64 -8.33 30.99
N ASP A 326 2.26 -7.16 31.06
CA ASP A 326 2.10 -6.07 30.10
C ASP A 326 3.43 -5.30 29.92
N PRO A 327 4.36 -5.81 29.10
CA PRO A 327 5.67 -5.20 28.92
C PRO A 327 5.55 -3.78 28.37
N ALA A 328 6.21 -2.84 29.06
CA ALA A 328 6.15 -1.39 28.82
C ALA A 328 4.73 -0.77 28.95
N ASN A 329 3.78 -1.47 29.58
CA ASN A 329 2.36 -1.08 29.64
C ASN A 329 1.71 -0.89 28.25
N GLN A 330 2.23 -1.56 27.22
CA GLN A 330 1.80 -1.34 25.84
C GLN A 330 0.38 -1.85 25.58
N LEU A 331 -0.07 -2.94 26.22
CA LEU A 331 -1.42 -3.45 26.06
C LEU A 331 -2.45 -2.50 26.69
N ALA A 332 -2.20 -2.03 27.90
CA ALA A 332 -3.05 -1.03 28.56
C ALA A 332 -3.08 0.29 27.76
N TRP A 333 -1.93 0.73 27.26
CA TRP A 333 -1.84 1.91 26.40
C TRP A 333 -2.61 1.73 25.08
N LEU A 334 -2.52 0.56 24.45
CA LEU A 334 -3.23 0.23 23.22
C LEU A 334 -4.75 0.27 23.41
N GLU A 335 -5.26 -0.40 24.45
CA GLU A 335 -6.69 -0.37 24.79
C GLU A 335 -7.18 1.06 25.02
N SER A 336 -6.43 1.86 25.81
CA SER A 336 -6.79 3.26 26.04
C SER A 336 -6.76 4.10 24.76
N THR A 337 -5.82 3.86 23.85
CA THR A 337 -5.69 4.60 22.58
C THR A 337 -6.83 4.26 21.62
N LEU A 338 -7.20 2.98 21.53
CA LEU A 338 -8.33 2.52 20.72
C LEU A 338 -9.66 3.01 21.28
N GLU A 339 -9.82 3.05 22.60
CA GLU A 339 -10.99 3.64 23.26
C GLU A 339 -11.14 5.13 22.94
N ILE A 340 -10.05 5.90 22.98
CA ILE A 340 -10.04 7.32 22.58
C ILE A 340 -10.43 7.45 21.09
N SER A 341 -9.91 6.58 20.24
CA SER A 341 -10.20 6.59 18.80
C SER A 341 -11.68 6.30 18.53
N LEU A 342 -12.27 5.34 19.26
CA LEU A 342 -13.69 5.03 19.23
C LEU A 342 -14.55 6.25 19.60
N GLN A 343 -14.22 6.92 20.71
CA GLN A 343 -14.94 8.10 21.19
C GLN A 343 -14.85 9.27 20.21
N LYS A 344 -13.70 9.42 19.55
CA LYS A 344 -13.46 10.45 18.54
C LYS A 344 -13.95 10.08 17.14
N LYS A 345 -14.48 8.86 16.96
CA LYS A 345 -14.91 8.30 15.66
C LYS A 345 -13.79 8.22 14.61
N GLU A 346 -12.54 8.15 15.07
CA GLU A 346 -11.37 7.97 14.23
C GLU A 346 -11.34 6.54 13.66
N LYS A 347 -10.69 6.37 12.51
CA LYS A 347 -10.26 5.04 12.02
C LYS A 347 -8.80 4.83 12.35
N VAL A 348 -8.42 3.56 12.52
CA VAL A 348 -7.08 3.17 12.94
C VAL A 348 -6.45 2.20 11.96
N TYR A 349 -5.20 2.46 11.58
CA TYR A 349 -4.30 1.44 11.06
C TYR A 349 -3.32 1.03 12.15
N VAL A 350 -3.21 -0.27 12.39
CA VAL A 350 -2.22 -0.85 13.31
C VAL A 350 -1.04 -1.34 12.50
N ILE A 351 0.17 -0.89 12.85
CA ILE A 351 1.40 -1.42 12.29
C ILE A 351 2.24 -2.05 13.39
N GLY A 352 2.98 -3.09 13.06
CA GLY A 352 3.94 -3.73 13.95
C GLY A 352 4.93 -4.57 13.14
N HIS A 353 5.95 -5.11 13.77
CA HIS A 353 6.90 -5.96 13.05
C HIS A 353 6.48 -7.43 13.10
N VAL A 354 6.61 -8.08 14.26
CA VAL A 354 6.18 -9.47 14.46
C VAL A 354 4.64 -9.53 14.47
N PRO A 355 4.00 -10.34 13.60
CA PRO A 355 2.55 -10.43 13.53
C PRO A 355 1.93 -11.16 14.73
N VAL A 356 0.62 -11.00 14.91
CA VAL A 356 -0.21 -11.93 15.70
C VAL A 356 -0.49 -13.20 14.89
N GLY A 357 -1.08 -14.20 15.53
CA GLY A 357 -1.51 -15.44 14.90
C GLY A 357 -0.40 -16.49 14.79
N TYR A 358 -0.70 -17.50 13.97
CA TYR A 358 0.12 -18.69 13.77
C TYR A 358 1.02 -18.53 12.55
N LEU A 359 2.23 -19.09 12.62
CA LEU A 359 3.15 -19.11 11.48
C LEU A 359 2.62 -20.09 10.42
N PRO A 360 2.40 -19.66 9.17
CA PRO A 360 1.69 -20.46 8.16
C PRO A 360 2.52 -21.62 7.59
N PHE A 361 3.83 -21.64 7.85
CA PHE A 361 4.78 -22.66 7.38
C PHE A 361 5.11 -23.72 8.45
N THR A 362 4.44 -23.68 9.61
CA THR A 362 4.61 -24.67 10.69
C THR A 362 3.29 -24.86 11.45
N ARG A 363 3.20 -25.87 12.33
CA ARG A 363 1.99 -26.18 13.09
C ARG A 363 2.12 -25.79 14.55
N ASN A 364 1.07 -25.22 15.11
CA ASN A 364 0.93 -24.90 16.54
C ASN A 364 1.99 -23.92 17.10
N ILE A 365 2.64 -23.14 16.24
CA ILE A 365 3.61 -22.11 16.64
C ILE A 365 3.05 -20.75 16.28
N THR A 366 2.84 -19.90 17.28
CA THR A 366 2.51 -18.49 17.11
C THR A 366 3.78 -17.66 16.90
N ALA A 367 3.68 -16.57 16.14
CA ALA A 367 4.83 -15.69 15.89
C ALA A 367 5.31 -15.00 17.19
N ILE A 368 4.36 -14.52 18.02
CA ILE A 368 4.61 -14.04 19.39
C ILE A 368 4.21 -15.08 20.43
N ARG A 369 4.57 -14.91 21.71
CA ARG A 369 4.18 -15.87 22.77
C ARG A 369 2.66 -15.96 22.87
N GLY A 370 2.15 -17.18 23.05
CA GLY A 370 0.71 -17.46 23.09
C GLY A 370 -0.09 -16.58 24.04
N TYR A 371 0.43 -16.26 25.24
CA TYR A 371 -0.25 -15.35 26.17
C TYR A 371 -0.54 -13.97 25.55
N TYR A 372 0.45 -13.35 24.91
CA TYR A 372 0.30 -12.04 24.29
C TYR A 372 -0.52 -12.11 23.00
N ASN A 373 -0.40 -13.21 22.25
CA ASN A 373 -1.24 -13.47 21.09
C ASN A 373 -2.72 -13.41 21.46
N GLU A 374 -3.14 -14.17 22.47
CA GLU A 374 -4.53 -14.19 22.94
C GLU A 374 -4.99 -12.81 23.43
N ARG A 375 -4.13 -12.08 24.14
CA ARG A 375 -4.43 -10.72 24.62
C ARG A 375 -4.65 -9.75 23.46
N LEU A 376 -3.75 -9.72 22.48
CA LEU A 376 -3.87 -8.81 21.32
C LEU A 376 -5.06 -9.18 20.44
N VAL A 377 -5.27 -10.46 20.14
CA VAL A 377 -6.44 -10.93 19.38
C VAL A 377 -7.73 -10.50 20.07
N LYS A 378 -7.82 -10.61 21.40
CA LYS A 378 -8.99 -10.12 22.16
C LYS A 378 -9.18 -8.61 22.05
N ILE A 379 -8.11 -7.82 22.12
CA ILE A 379 -8.17 -6.36 21.95
C ILE A 379 -8.64 -6.00 20.54
N PHE A 380 -8.05 -6.63 19.51
CA PHE A 380 -8.41 -6.38 18.12
C PHE A 380 -9.84 -6.79 17.80
N ARG A 381 -10.35 -7.88 18.39
CA ARG A 381 -11.77 -8.25 18.32
C ARG A 381 -12.66 -7.14 18.89
N LYS A 382 -12.35 -6.68 20.10
CA LYS A 382 -13.13 -5.65 20.81
C LYS A 382 -13.22 -4.33 20.05
N TYR A 383 -12.15 -3.92 19.35
CA TYR A 383 -12.07 -2.63 18.68
C TYR A 383 -12.07 -2.75 17.14
N SER A 384 -12.58 -3.85 16.59
CA SER A 384 -12.62 -4.11 15.15
C SER A 384 -13.39 -3.04 14.35
N ASP A 385 -14.42 -2.42 14.94
CA ASP A 385 -15.17 -1.31 14.32
C ASP A 385 -14.30 -0.06 14.05
N VAL A 386 -13.21 0.10 14.79
CA VAL A 386 -12.30 1.25 14.70
C VAL A 386 -11.10 0.92 13.82
N ILE A 387 -10.59 -0.31 13.92
CA ILE A 387 -9.41 -0.76 13.19
C ILE A 387 -9.79 -1.04 11.73
N ALA A 388 -9.28 -0.25 10.80
CA ALA A 388 -9.55 -0.39 9.37
C ALA A 388 -8.55 -1.31 8.64
N GLY A 389 -7.42 -1.63 9.26
CA GLY A 389 -6.43 -2.57 8.72
C GLY A 389 -5.22 -2.74 9.64
N GLN A 390 -4.54 -3.89 9.53
CA GLN A 390 -3.31 -4.16 10.26
C GLN A 390 -2.18 -4.63 9.32
N PHE A 391 -0.96 -4.17 9.59
CA PHE A 391 0.17 -4.35 8.67
C PHE A 391 1.43 -4.79 9.43
N PHE A 392 2.01 -5.90 9.01
CA PHE A 392 3.15 -6.54 9.66
C PHE A 392 4.24 -6.95 8.66
N GLY A 393 5.41 -7.35 9.17
CA GLY A 393 6.55 -7.86 8.41
C GLY A 393 7.04 -9.19 8.97
N HIS A 394 8.34 -9.29 9.26
CA HIS A 394 9.02 -10.34 10.03
C HIS A 394 9.12 -11.71 9.35
N THR A 395 8.02 -12.19 8.74
CA THR A 395 7.98 -13.55 8.19
C THR A 395 8.68 -13.67 6.85
N HIS A 396 8.98 -12.54 6.20
CA HIS A 396 9.49 -12.43 4.83
C HIS A 396 8.56 -13.08 3.78
N ARG A 397 7.28 -13.25 4.09
CA ARG A 397 6.31 -13.91 3.22
C ARG A 397 5.08 -13.04 3.02
N ASP A 398 4.49 -13.15 1.84
CA ASP A 398 3.24 -12.47 1.54
C ASP A 398 2.07 -13.27 2.13
N SER A 399 1.57 -12.83 3.29
CA SER A 399 0.48 -13.51 3.98
C SER A 399 -0.68 -12.57 4.28
N ILE A 400 -1.88 -13.14 4.27
CA ILE A 400 -3.11 -12.46 4.64
C ILE A 400 -3.70 -13.23 5.81
N MET A 401 -4.23 -12.51 6.77
CA MET A 401 -4.94 -13.06 7.91
C MET A 401 -6.29 -12.36 8.06
N ILE A 402 -7.31 -13.13 8.41
CA ILE A 402 -8.67 -12.63 8.64
C ILE A 402 -9.00 -12.89 10.10
N LEU A 403 -9.20 -11.82 10.86
CA LEU A 403 -9.67 -11.94 12.23
C LEU A 403 -11.17 -12.18 12.22
N LEU A 404 -11.58 -13.30 12.83
CA LEU A 404 -12.98 -13.64 13.06
C LEU A 404 -13.41 -13.28 14.49
N ASP A 405 -14.68 -12.92 14.66
CA ASP A 405 -15.33 -12.81 15.97
C ASP A 405 -15.61 -14.21 16.58
N GLU A 406 -16.22 -14.25 17.77
CA GLU A 406 -16.54 -15.51 18.46
C GLU A 406 -17.61 -16.36 17.75
N LYS A 407 -18.32 -15.77 16.76
CA LYS A 407 -19.34 -16.42 15.94
C LYS A 407 -18.82 -16.73 14.52
N GLU A 408 -17.50 -16.65 14.32
CA GLU A 408 -16.82 -16.85 13.04
C GLU A 408 -17.20 -15.84 11.93
N ASN A 409 -17.70 -14.65 12.29
CA ASN A 409 -17.88 -13.56 11.32
C ASN A 409 -16.55 -12.83 11.11
N PRO A 410 -16.17 -12.51 9.86
CA PRO A 410 -14.96 -11.76 9.58
C PRO A 410 -15.12 -10.29 9.98
N ILE A 411 -14.17 -9.78 10.77
CA ILE A 411 -14.25 -8.43 11.37
C ILE A 411 -12.98 -7.59 11.17
N ASN A 412 -11.84 -8.18 10.79
CA ASN A 412 -10.65 -7.42 10.50
C ASN A 412 -9.70 -8.09 9.49
N SER A 413 -9.04 -7.27 8.67
CA SER A 413 -8.07 -7.70 7.66
C SER A 413 -6.65 -7.36 8.12
N LEU A 414 -5.76 -8.35 8.10
CA LEU A 414 -4.36 -8.20 8.47
C LEU A 414 -3.47 -8.67 7.31
N PHE A 415 -2.41 -7.92 7.05
CA PHE A 415 -1.51 -8.16 5.94
C PHE A 415 -0.07 -8.23 6.43
N VAL A 416 0.64 -9.30 6.04
CA VAL A 416 2.06 -9.48 6.30
C VAL A 416 2.79 -9.26 4.99
N ALA A 417 3.70 -8.29 4.96
CA ALA A 417 4.50 -7.97 3.79
C ALA A 417 5.71 -8.91 3.67
N PRO A 418 6.07 -9.33 2.44
CA PRO A 418 7.34 -9.98 2.21
C PRO A 418 8.48 -8.98 2.40
N ALA A 419 9.68 -9.53 2.54
CA ALA A 419 10.88 -8.76 2.74
C ALA A 419 11.44 -8.20 1.43
N VAL A 420 12.23 -7.13 1.54
CA VAL A 420 13.18 -6.77 0.47
C VAL A 420 14.34 -7.75 0.47
N THR A 421 14.81 -8.21 1.65
CA THR A 421 15.86 -9.24 1.69
C THR A 421 15.37 -10.58 1.11
N PRO A 422 16.20 -11.25 0.28
CA PRO A 422 15.90 -12.57 -0.25
C PRO A 422 16.50 -13.70 0.61
N VAL A 423 17.01 -13.40 1.80
CA VAL A 423 17.79 -14.36 2.58
C VAL A 423 16.95 -15.58 2.98
N LYS A 424 17.55 -16.76 2.84
CA LYS A 424 17.11 -18.01 3.46
C LYS A 424 18.30 -18.72 4.09
N SER A 425 18.02 -19.52 5.11
CA SER A 425 19.02 -20.43 5.68
C SER A 425 19.30 -21.64 4.77
N VAL A 426 20.42 -22.33 5.03
CA VAL A 426 20.82 -23.55 4.29
C VAL A 426 19.82 -24.71 4.42
N VAL A 427 19.05 -24.75 5.52
CA VAL A 427 18.05 -25.80 5.76
C VAL A 427 16.69 -25.46 5.15
N GLN A 428 16.46 -24.21 4.76
CA GLN A 428 15.21 -23.80 4.12
C GLN A 428 15.24 -24.10 2.63
N ARG A 429 14.17 -24.77 2.18
CA ARG A 429 13.94 -25.07 0.77
C ARG A 429 13.54 -23.82 -0.02
N GLU A 430 12.78 -22.93 0.60
CA GLU A 430 12.13 -21.79 -0.03
C GLU A 430 12.72 -20.47 0.46
N SER A 431 12.81 -19.50 -0.45
CA SER A 431 12.98 -18.08 -0.10
C SER A 431 11.80 -17.25 -0.61
N ASN A 432 11.95 -15.93 -0.58
CA ASN A 432 11.16 -14.96 -1.31
C ASN A 432 12.06 -14.21 -2.30
N ASN A 433 11.49 -13.77 -3.42
CA ASN A 433 12.10 -12.64 -4.12
C ASN A 433 11.94 -11.34 -3.30
N PRO A 434 12.79 -10.33 -3.53
CA PRO A 434 12.61 -9.00 -2.97
C PRO A 434 11.24 -8.42 -3.34
N GLY A 435 10.50 -7.92 -2.35
CA GLY A 435 9.15 -7.39 -2.53
C GLY A 435 8.93 -6.03 -1.87
N VAL A 436 8.10 -5.19 -2.51
CA VAL A 436 7.51 -3.97 -1.93
C VAL A 436 6.04 -3.89 -2.36
N ARG A 437 5.16 -3.29 -1.55
CA ARG A 437 3.74 -3.23 -1.89
C ARG A 437 3.10 -1.87 -1.69
N LEU A 438 2.06 -1.61 -2.47
CA LEU A 438 1.25 -0.41 -2.42
C LEU A 438 -0.19 -0.80 -2.09
N TYR A 439 -0.80 -0.11 -1.14
CA TYR A 439 -2.22 -0.25 -0.85
C TYR A 439 -3.00 0.90 -1.47
N GLN A 440 -4.21 0.60 -1.93
CA GLN A 440 -5.22 1.59 -2.24
C GLN A 440 -6.25 1.65 -1.11
N TYR A 441 -6.69 2.85 -0.72
CA TYR A 441 -7.70 3.04 0.32
C TYR A 441 -8.69 4.15 -0.05
N ASP A 442 -9.88 4.10 0.54
CA ASP A 442 -10.86 5.18 0.46
C ASP A 442 -10.36 6.36 1.32
N PRO A 443 -10.03 7.52 0.74
CA PRO A 443 -9.47 8.65 1.48
C PRO A 443 -10.46 9.34 2.41
N LEU A 444 -11.76 8.98 2.37
CA LEU A 444 -12.81 9.47 3.27
C LEU A 444 -12.98 8.54 4.48
N HIS A 445 -13.09 7.23 4.25
CA HIS A 445 -13.41 6.24 5.28
C HIS A 445 -12.25 5.35 5.71
N TYR A 446 -11.12 5.43 5.02
CA TYR A 446 -9.91 4.63 5.24
C TYR A 446 -10.10 3.11 5.12
N SER A 447 -11.15 2.65 4.43
CA SER A 447 -11.29 1.24 4.08
C SER A 447 -10.29 0.87 2.98
N LEU A 448 -9.68 -0.31 3.09
CA LEU A 448 -8.74 -0.81 2.08
C LEU A 448 -9.50 -1.29 0.84
N LEU A 449 -9.05 -0.81 -0.32
CA LEU A 449 -9.65 -1.07 -1.62
C LEU A 449 -8.85 -2.09 -2.42
N ASP A 450 -7.52 -2.03 -2.37
CA ASP A 450 -6.65 -2.93 -3.13
C ASP A 450 -5.24 -3.05 -2.54
N LEU A 451 -4.50 -4.08 -2.96
CA LEU A 451 -3.07 -4.28 -2.68
C LEU A 451 -2.36 -4.66 -3.97
N TRP A 452 -1.36 -3.88 -4.33
CA TRP A 452 -0.49 -4.10 -5.48
C TRP A 452 0.86 -4.56 -4.97
N GLN A 453 1.21 -5.83 -5.23
CA GLN A 453 2.48 -6.40 -4.85
C GLN A 453 3.46 -6.25 -6.01
N PHE A 454 4.62 -5.67 -5.74
CA PHE A 454 5.71 -5.55 -6.69
C PHE A 454 6.87 -6.41 -6.23
N TYR A 455 7.66 -6.88 -7.19
CA TYR A 455 8.81 -7.72 -6.88
C TYR A 455 9.94 -7.55 -7.89
N LEU A 456 11.13 -7.94 -7.47
CA LEU A 456 12.28 -8.12 -8.32
C LEU A 456 12.54 -9.61 -8.50
N ASN A 457 12.50 -10.13 -9.73
CA ASN A 457 13.04 -11.47 -9.97
C ASN A 457 14.56 -11.42 -9.79
N LEU A 458 15.06 -11.86 -8.64
CA LEU A 458 16.47 -11.72 -8.27
C LEU A 458 17.40 -12.46 -9.23
N THR A 459 16.99 -13.66 -9.68
CA THR A 459 17.75 -14.44 -10.66
C THR A 459 17.89 -13.68 -11.98
N ASP A 460 16.78 -13.17 -12.53
CA ASP A 460 16.82 -12.40 -13.79
C ASP A 460 17.63 -11.11 -13.63
N ALA A 461 17.48 -10.42 -12.49
CA ALA A 461 18.17 -9.16 -12.22
C ALA A 461 19.68 -9.35 -12.14
N ASN A 462 20.14 -10.41 -11.48
CA ASN A 462 21.55 -10.75 -11.40
C ASN A 462 22.12 -11.20 -12.75
N MET A 463 21.35 -11.98 -13.54
CA MET A 463 21.78 -12.41 -14.88
C MET A 463 21.91 -11.25 -15.87
N LYS A 464 21.01 -10.26 -15.79
CA LYS A 464 20.98 -9.11 -16.71
C LYS A 464 21.74 -7.89 -16.20
N ASN A 465 22.13 -7.90 -14.92
CA ASN A 465 22.66 -6.73 -14.22
C ASN A 465 21.70 -5.52 -14.29
N GLU A 466 20.39 -5.78 -14.19
CA GLU A 466 19.34 -4.76 -14.25
C GLU A 466 18.24 -5.03 -13.21
N SER A 467 17.92 -4.04 -12.37
CA SER A 467 16.88 -4.14 -11.35
C SER A 467 15.47 -3.87 -11.92
N ASN A 468 14.98 -4.76 -12.77
CA ASN A 468 13.67 -4.66 -13.42
C ASN A 468 12.53 -5.07 -12.46
N TRP A 469 12.25 -4.22 -11.47
CA TRP A 469 11.09 -4.33 -10.58
C TRP A 469 9.80 -4.27 -11.39
N LYS A 470 8.84 -5.14 -11.06
CA LYS A 470 7.58 -5.25 -11.79
C LYS A 470 6.43 -5.64 -10.87
N LEU A 471 5.21 -5.35 -11.33
CA LEU A 471 4.00 -5.81 -10.67
C LEU A 471 3.98 -7.34 -10.68
N GLU A 472 3.86 -7.94 -9.50
CA GLU A 472 3.60 -9.37 -9.34
C GLU A 472 2.12 -9.64 -9.54
N TYR A 473 1.27 -8.96 -8.75
CA TYR A 473 -0.17 -9.09 -8.82
C TYR A 473 -0.90 -7.88 -8.20
N ILE A 474 -2.17 -7.75 -8.56
CA ILE A 474 -3.16 -6.88 -7.90
C ILE A 474 -4.14 -7.81 -7.20
N LEU A 475 -4.31 -7.67 -5.88
CA LEU A 475 -5.01 -8.65 -5.04
C LEU A 475 -6.44 -8.89 -5.51
N THR A 476 -7.22 -7.83 -5.71
CA THR A 476 -8.62 -7.92 -6.17
C THR A 476 -8.73 -8.70 -7.48
N LYS A 477 -7.91 -8.36 -8.47
CA LYS A 477 -7.86 -9.02 -9.79
C LYS A 477 -7.35 -10.46 -9.71
N ALA A 478 -6.33 -10.71 -8.89
CA ALA A 478 -5.71 -12.01 -8.76
C ALA A 478 -6.65 -13.04 -8.15
N TYR A 479 -7.51 -12.61 -7.22
CA TYR A 479 -8.38 -13.49 -6.45
C TYR A 479 -9.87 -13.32 -6.74
N GLY A 480 -10.24 -12.41 -7.64
CA GLY A 480 -11.62 -12.19 -8.07
C GLY A 480 -12.52 -11.64 -6.96
N ILE A 481 -11.99 -10.75 -6.13
CA ILE A 481 -12.72 -10.09 -5.04
C ILE A 481 -12.83 -8.58 -5.26
N GLU A 482 -13.83 -7.94 -4.66
CA GLU A 482 -14.15 -6.53 -4.90
C GLU A 482 -13.23 -5.55 -4.17
N ASP A 483 -12.90 -5.85 -2.92
CA ASP A 483 -12.03 -5.02 -2.08
C ASP A 483 -11.33 -5.87 -1.00
N LEU A 484 -10.65 -5.21 -0.06
CA LEU A 484 -9.86 -5.84 0.99
C LEU A 484 -10.61 -5.92 2.34
N LYS A 485 -11.93 -5.73 2.32
CA LYS A 485 -12.73 -5.88 3.53
C LYS A 485 -12.73 -7.33 4.02
N PRO A 486 -12.92 -7.54 5.34
CA PRO A 486 -12.80 -8.86 5.95
C PRO A 486 -13.69 -9.92 5.28
N GLU A 487 -14.92 -9.57 4.91
CA GLU A 487 -15.89 -10.45 4.25
C GLU A 487 -15.39 -10.99 2.90
N ASN A 488 -14.81 -10.11 2.07
CA ASN A 488 -14.32 -10.48 0.75
C ASN A 488 -13.06 -11.34 0.83
N LEU A 489 -12.16 -11.03 1.75
CA LEU A 489 -11.00 -11.88 2.04
C LEU A 489 -11.40 -13.24 2.61
N TYR A 490 -12.46 -13.29 3.42
CA TYR A 490 -12.97 -14.54 3.97
C TYR A 490 -13.60 -15.44 2.90
N GLU A 491 -14.37 -14.87 1.97
CA GLU A 491 -14.88 -15.62 0.81
C GLU A 491 -13.75 -16.12 -0.10
N MET A 492 -12.68 -15.33 -0.28
CA MET A 492 -11.45 -15.81 -0.95
C MET A 492 -10.84 -17.01 -0.20
N ALA A 493 -10.68 -16.92 1.13
CA ALA A 493 -10.10 -18.01 1.93
C ALA A 493 -10.94 -19.30 1.84
N LYS A 494 -12.28 -19.20 1.76
CA LYS A 494 -13.16 -20.36 1.52
C LYS A 494 -12.85 -21.05 0.20
N GLN A 495 -12.60 -20.30 -0.88
CA GLN A 495 -12.24 -20.86 -2.20
C GLN A 495 -10.90 -21.61 -2.18
N PHE A 496 -10.01 -21.31 -1.22
CA PHE A 496 -8.76 -22.04 -1.07
C PHE A 496 -8.99 -23.46 -0.57
N THR A 497 -10.02 -23.72 0.24
CA THR A 497 -10.29 -25.03 0.85
C THR A 497 -10.62 -26.12 -0.18
N VAL A 498 -11.10 -25.74 -1.37
CA VAL A 498 -11.46 -26.68 -2.45
C VAL A 498 -10.28 -27.60 -2.80
N PRO A 499 -10.46 -28.93 -2.92
CA PRO A 499 -9.40 -29.85 -3.34
C PRO A 499 -8.75 -29.42 -4.65
N HIS A 500 -7.40 -29.46 -4.71
CA HIS A 500 -6.61 -28.98 -5.86
C HIS A 500 -6.96 -27.55 -6.34
N SER A 501 -7.32 -26.65 -5.41
CA SER A 501 -7.59 -25.24 -5.70
C SER A 501 -6.40 -24.57 -6.40
N LYS A 502 -6.60 -24.22 -7.68
CA LYS A 502 -5.65 -23.41 -8.44
C LYS A 502 -5.45 -22.02 -7.82
N LEU A 503 -6.50 -21.49 -7.21
CA LEU A 503 -6.47 -20.20 -6.53
C LEU A 503 -5.57 -20.24 -5.30
N PHE A 504 -5.63 -21.35 -4.53
CA PHE A 504 -4.69 -21.57 -3.43
C PHE A 504 -3.24 -21.73 -3.93
N GLN A 505 -3.02 -22.47 -5.02
CA GLN A 505 -1.66 -22.59 -5.56
C GLN A 505 -1.11 -21.24 -6.06
N GLN A 506 -1.97 -20.39 -6.63
CA GLN A 506 -1.61 -19.01 -6.97
C GLN A 506 -1.28 -18.19 -5.71
N TYR A 507 -2.08 -18.32 -4.65
CA TYR A 507 -1.78 -17.72 -3.36
C TYR A 507 -0.42 -18.17 -2.82
N TYR A 508 -0.11 -19.47 -2.86
CA TYR A 508 1.17 -20.00 -2.40
C TYR A 508 2.36 -19.51 -3.24
N ASN A 509 2.19 -19.38 -4.55
CA ASN A 509 3.22 -18.78 -5.41
C ASN A 509 3.50 -17.32 -4.99
N ASN A 510 2.46 -16.56 -4.67
CA ASN A 510 2.58 -15.18 -4.19
C ASN A 510 3.17 -15.13 -2.76
N PHE A 511 2.85 -16.10 -1.90
CA PHE A 511 3.39 -16.22 -0.54
C PHE A 511 4.93 -16.24 -0.52
N ILE A 512 5.55 -16.88 -1.51
CA ILE A 512 7.01 -16.89 -1.73
C ILE A 512 7.47 -15.84 -2.76
N VAL A 513 6.64 -14.86 -3.09
CA VAL A 513 6.93 -13.76 -4.04
C VAL A 513 7.44 -14.30 -5.39
N SER A 514 6.77 -15.32 -5.91
CA SER A 514 7.11 -16.00 -7.16
C SER A 514 8.56 -16.51 -7.22
N TYR A 515 9.17 -16.83 -6.07
CA TYR A 515 10.53 -17.36 -5.96
C TYR A 515 10.73 -18.59 -6.85
N ASP A 516 9.85 -19.58 -6.69
CA ASP A 516 9.85 -20.79 -7.51
C ASP A 516 8.41 -21.30 -7.70
N LYS A 517 7.87 -21.08 -8.90
CA LYS A 517 6.50 -21.45 -9.26
C LYS A 517 6.30 -22.96 -9.44
N SER A 518 7.37 -23.76 -9.40
CA SER A 518 7.28 -25.22 -9.45
C SER A 518 6.94 -25.85 -8.11
N ILE A 519 7.01 -25.09 -7.02
CA ILE A 519 6.74 -25.57 -5.68
C ILE A 519 5.22 -25.69 -5.47
N VAL A 520 4.77 -26.89 -5.15
CA VAL A 520 3.36 -27.21 -4.90
C VAL A 520 3.11 -27.34 -3.40
N CYS A 521 2.11 -26.62 -2.90
CA CYS A 521 1.65 -26.72 -1.52
C CYS A 521 0.31 -27.46 -1.47
N GLU A 522 0.34 -28.71 -1.00
CA GLU A 522 -0.84 -29.55 -0.83
C GLU A 522 -0.79 -30.26 0.53
N GLY A 523 -1.89 -30.95 0.89
CA GLY A 523 -2.01 -31.68 2.16
C GLY A 523 -1.69 -30.78 3.36
N ASP A 524 -0.75 -31.22 4.18
CA ASP A 524 -0.38 -30.53 5.43
C ASP A 524 0.06 -29.08 5.24
N CYS A 525 0.78 -28.78 4.14
CA CYS A 525 1.21 -27.42 3.83
C CYS A 525 0.00 -26.49 3.64
N LYS A 526 -0.98 -26.97 2.86
CA LYS A 526 -2.21 -26.23 2.57
C LYS A 526 -3.06 -26.06 3.82
N THR A 527 -3.21 -27.11 4.62
CA THR A 527 -3.94 -27.05 5.89
C THR A 527 -3.31 -26.02 6.83
N SER A 528 -1.99 -26.02 7.00
CA SER A 528 -1.29 -25.04 7.84
C SER A 528 -1.50 -23.59 7.37
N GLN A 529 -1.40 -23.35 6.06
CA GLN A 529 -1.61 -22.03 5.45
C GLN A 529 -3.03 -21.52 5.69
N ILE A 530 -4.05 -22.33 5.37
CA ILE A 530 -5.46 -21.96 5.50
C ILE A 530 -5.87 -21.76 6.97
N CYS A 531 -5.38 -22.60 7.88
CA CYS A 531 -5.69 -22.46 9.30
C CYS A 531 -5.03 -21.22 9.91
N ALA A 532 -3.76 -20.93 9.56
CA ALA A 532 -3.08 -19.72 10.03
C ALA A 532 -3.71 -18.44 9.46
N MET A 533 -4.23 -18.49 8.23
CA MET A 533 -4.94 -17.37 7.60
C MET A 533 -6.24 -17.01 8.32
N GLN A 534 -7.04 -18.00 8.76
CA GLN A 534 -8.39 -17.75 9.29
C GLN A 534 -8.46 -17.70 10.82
N TYR A 535 -7.53 -18.35 11.51
CA TYR A 535 -7.66 -18.61 12.95
C TYR A 535 -6.42 -18.15 13.71
N LEU A 536 -6.56 -16.98 14.33
CA LEU A 536 -5.46 -16.27 14.99
C LEU A 536 -5.35 -16.60 16.48
N ASP A 537 -6.37 -17.21 17.09
CA ASP A 537 -6.32 -17.71 18.48
C ASP A 537 -6.22 -19.24 18.53
N ARG A 538 -5.83 -19.72 19.70
CA ARG A 538 -5.52 -21.14 19.92
C ARG A 538 -6.71 -22.06 19.71
N SER A 539 -7.91 -21.67 20.15
CA SER A 539 -9.05 -22.58 20.14
C SER A 539 -9.43 -22.92 18.71
N PHE A 540 -9.70 -21.89 17.90
CA PHE A 540 -10.13 -22.10 16.52
C PHE A 540 -9.00 -22.65 15.63
N TYR A 541 -7.75 -22.25 15.86
CA TYR A 541 -6.62 -22.80 15.09
C TYR A 541 -6.44 -24.30 15.34
N THR A 542 -6.52 -24.72 16.60
CA THR A 542 -6.39 -26.15 16.96
C THR A 542 -7.51 -26.97 16.32
N ASP A 543 -8.76 -26.47 16.37
CA ASP A 543 -9.91 -27.12 15.74
C ASP A 543 -9.74 -27.23 14.22
N CYS A 544 -9.22 -26.19 13.56
CA CYS A 544 -8.96 -26.20 12.11
C CYS A 544 -7.91 -27.27 11.74
N ILE A 545 -6.79 -27.30 12.46
CA ILE A 545 -5.70 -28.27 12.22
C ILE A 545 -6.15 -29.72 12.48
N GLN A 546 -7.10 -29.95 13.39
CA GLN A 546 -7.62 -31.29 13.64
C GLN A 546 -8.62 -31.78 12.59
N ARG A 547 -9.28 -30.84 11.88
CA ARG A 547 -10.28 -31.16 10.84
C ARG A 547 -9.67 -31.32 9.45
N GLY A 548 -8.60 -30.58 9.16
CA GLY A 548 -7.89 -30.60 7.88
C GLY A 548 -6.70 -31.54 7.86
#